data_AF-A0A961IDE4-F1
#
_entry.id   AF-A0A961IDE4-F1
#
_cell.length_a   1.000
_cell.length_b   1.000
_cell.length_c   1.000
_cell.angle_alpha   90.00
_cell.angle_beta   90.00
_cell.angle_gamma   90.00
#
_symmetry.space_group_name_H-M   'P 1'
#
loop_
_entity.id
_entity.type
_entity.pdbx_description
1 polymer ?
#
loop_
_entity_poly.entity_id
_entity_poly.type
_entity_poly.pdbx_seq_one_letter_code
_entity_poly.pdbx_strand_id
1 'polypeptide(L)'
;RVIRRVLLCPMGKLRKLYEIVYFLIAIPAFLLVIFDATYLVQLPYTHFTMRDIYFRYFPIEWHYKYPAEELAANPDVPNVKGYDPRRLFYDPIKGIESHRFTDRYLEAYAQLEDVYNQGRDSAGETALINPGNNRYYTPAEAAQLRAQLDNMVELSIEMVNTDPFAIAGKSGELELIKNRMRDRMEQESSKDAFRLFFEQALLSSEGDTHLEFFNEKIRPYIQANFFRWIGEDGEKKDYFYLIDRWFVLFFWFDFFLRWGISIYTGQYRRWYLFAIRHGFEIFNLFPPHHGAWFRLLRVFPLVQRLNENGWLPDFDFAPQLVRDNAGIIASEISGLVLVNILKQTRSMIEERGIKNLAGMGQTDDTIDEMMDEVQDLLDSQAQLIATKVVPEIQPQIAE
;
A
#
# COMPACT_ATOMS: atom_id res chain seq x y z
N ARG A 1 40.30 3.55 22.66
CA ARG A 1 40.83 2.29 22.06
C ARG A 1 39.97 1.05 22.38
N VAL A 2 39.35 0.96 23.55
CA VAL A 2 38.44 -0.16 23.92
C VAL A 2 37.11 -0.13 23.15
N ILE A 3 36.52 1.05 22.93
CA ILE A 3 35.29 1.21 22.11
C ILE A 3 35.54 0.91 20.62
N ARG A 4 36.76 1.13 20.14
CA ARG A 4 37.18 0.77 18.77
C ARG A 4 37.22 -0.76 18.56
N ARG A 5 37.40 -1.56 19.62
CA ARG A 5 37.39 -3.04 19.56
C ARG A 5 36.00 -3.64 19.68
N VAL A 6 35.06 -2.99 20.37
CA VAL A 6 33.67 -3.47 20.45
C VAL A 6 32.98 -3.38 19.09
N LEU A 7 33.33 -2.37 18.28
CA LEU A 7 32.88 -2.25 16.89
C LEU A 7 33.59 -3.20 15.91
N LEU A 8 34.68 -3.86 16.31
CA LEU A 8 35.50 -4.77 15.48
C LEU A 8 35.49 -6.24 15.98
N CYS A 9 34.45 -6.67 16.68
CA CYS A 9 34.12 -8.09 16.88
C CYS A 9 33.28 -8.56 15.67
N PRO A 10 33.29 -9.85 15.26
CA PRO A 10 33.10 -10.30 13.87
C PRO A 10 31.87 -9.65 13.21
N MET A 11 32.11 -8.53 12.52
CA MET A 11 31.09 -7.57 12.07
C MET A 11 30.05 -8.18 11.12
N GLY A 12 30.31 -9.36 10.56
CA GLY A 12 29.38 -10.05 9.69
C GLY A 12 28.10 -10.49 10.40
N LYS A 13 28.17 -11.06 11.62
CA LYS A 13 26.98 -11.68 12.25
C LYS A 13 26.00 -10.65 12.83
N LEU A 14 26.49 -9.64 13.55
CA LEU A 14 25.64 -8.59 14.13
C LEU A 14 25.00 -7.73 13.03
N ARG A 15 25.76 -7.37 11.99
CA ARG A 15 25.25 -6.64 10.83
C ARG A 15 24.20 -7.47 10.08
N LYS A 16 24.47 -8.75 9.82
CA LYS A 16 23.47 -9.65 9.21
C LYS A 16 22.20 -9.75 10.04
N LEU A 17 22.32 -9.87 11.37
CA LEU A 17 21.14 -9.91 12.26
C LEU A 17 20.32 -8.62 12.17
N TYR A 18 20.99 -7.46 12.19
CA TYR A 18 20.34 -6.16 12.01
C TYR A 18 19.58 -6.07 10.68
N GLU A 19 20.21 -6.46 9.57
CA GLU A 19 19.56 -6.44 8.25
C GLU A 19 18.38 -7.41 8.20
N ILE A 20 18.50 -8.60 8.78
CA ILE A 20 17.38 -9.55 8.90
C ILE A 20 16.20 -8.91 9.65
N VAL A 21 16.44 -8.25 10.79
CA VAL A 21 15.38 -7.57 11.55
C VAL A 21 14.76 -6.44 10.73
N TYR A 22 15.57 -5.67 10.01
CA TYR A 22 15.06 -4.62 9.12
C TYR A 22 14.12 -5.20 8.04
N PHE A 23 14.53 -6.27 7.35
CA PHE A 23 13.71 -6.88 6.29
C PHE A 23 12.47 -7.58 6.82
N LEU A 24 12.52 -8.15 8.03
CA LEU A 24 11.34 -8.69 8.71
C LEU A 24 10.27 -7.63 8.96
N ILE A 25 10.63 -6.35 9.00
CA ILE A 25 9.68 -5.23 9.15
C ILE A 25 9.36 -4.61 7.78
N ALA A 26 10.37 -4.38 6.95
CA ALA A 26 10.23 -3.69 5.67
C ALA A 26 9.43 -4.48 4.63
N ILE A 27 9.58 -5.81 4.57
CA ILE A 27 8.83 -6.65 3.63
C ILE A 27 7.34 -6.65 3.97
N PRO A 28 6.90 -6.95 5.21
CA PRO A 28 5.48 -6.83 5.56
C PRO A 28 4.93 -5.42 5.37
N ALA A 29 5.71 -4.38 5.67
CA ALA A 29 5.29 -3.00 5.43
C ALA A 29 5.00 -2.77 3.94
N PHE A 30 5.87 -3.24 3.05
CA PHE A 30 5.69 -3.10 1.61
C PHE A 30 4.53 -3.96 1.07
N LEU A 31 4.38 -5.20 1.54
CA LEU A 31 3.24 -6.06 1.20
C LEU A 31 1.92 -5.43 1.62
N LEU A 32 1.87 -4.83 2.80
CA LEU A 32 0.69 -4.12 3.29
C LEU A 32 0.35 -2.91 2.41
N VAL A 33 1.35 -2.18 1.93
CA VAL A 33 1.14 -1.09 0.96
C VAL A 33 0.59 -1.60 -0.37
N ILE A 34 1.12 -2.72 -0.90
CA ILE A 34 0.58 -3.34 -2.12
C ILE A 34 -0.88 -3.77 -1.90
N PHE A 35 -1.16 -4.42 -0.77
CA PHE A 35 -2.51 -4.83 -0.41
C PHE A 35 -3.45 -3.62 -0.37
N ASP A 36 -3.07 -2.56 0.33
CA ASP A 36 -3.84 -1.32 0.42
C ASP A 36 -4.11 -0.66 -0.93
N ALA A 37 -3.08 -0.62 -1.79
CA ALA A 37 -3.16 -0.03 -3.12
C ALA A 37 -4.07 -0.84 -4.04
N THR A 38 -4.08 -2.17 -3.92
CA THR A 38 -4.87 -3.06 -4.77
C THR A 38 -6.28 -3.30 -4.25
N TYR A 39 -6.56 -3.02 -2.97
CA TYR A 39 -7.81 -3.37 -2.29
C TYR A 39 -9.08 -2.92 -3.03
N LEU A 40 -9.10 -1.68 -3.53
CA LEU A 40 -10.23 -1.09 -4.27
C LEU A 40 -9.99 -0.97 -5.77
N VAL A 41 -8.89 -1.53 -6.28
CA VAL A 41 -8.61 -1.50 -7.72
C VAL A 41 -9.58 -2.44 -8.42
N GLN A 42 -10.30 -1.89 -9.40
CA GLN A 42 -11.17 -2.69 -10.26
C GLN A 42 -10.31 -3.52 -11.20
N LEU A 43 -10.58 -4.82 -11.22
CA LEU A 43 -9.92 -5.72 -12.14
C LEU A 43 -10.52 -5.57 -13.55
N PRO A 44 -9.67 -5.62 -14.58
CA PRO A 44 -10.15 -5.57 -15.94
C PRO A 44 -11.05 -6.78 -16.23
N TYR A 45 -12.10 -6.55 -17.03
CA TYR A 45 -13.07 -7.55 -17.53
C TYR A 45 -14.03 -8.17 -16.50
N THR A 46 -13.74 -8.13 -15.20
CA THR A 46 -14.58 -8.79 -14.18
C THR A 46 -15.44 -7.81 -13.37
N HIS A 47 -15.18 -6.50 -13.47
CA HIS A 47 -15.81 -5.42 -12.70
C HIS A 47 -15.69 -5.56 -11.17
N PHE A 48 -15.05 -6.63 -10.68
CA PHE A 48 -14.79 -6.87 -9.27
C PHE A 48 -13.55 -6.11 -8.81
N THR A 49 -13.57 -5.71 -7.54
CA THR A 49 -12.39 -5.23 -6.83
C THR A 49 -11.67 -6.38 -6.12
N MET A 50 -10.41 -6.19 -5.71
CA MET A 50 -9.72 -7.20 -4.87
C MET A 50 -10.45 -7.44 -3.54
N ARG A 51 -11.13 -6.41 -3.01
CA ARG A 51 -12.07 -6.54 -1.89
C ARG A 51 -13.18 -7.56 -2.20
N ASP A 52 -13.79 -7.49 -3.38
CA ASP A 52 -14.88 -8.40 -3.78
C ASP A 52 -14.40 -9.85 -3.94
N ILE A 53 -13.19 -10.03 -4.46
CA ILE A 53 -12.53 -11.34 -4.50
C ILE A 53 -12.32 -11.86 -3.08
N TYR A 54 -11.75 -11.05 -2.19
CA TYR A 54 -11.53 -11.47 -0.81
C TYR A 54 -12.86 -11.85 -0.14
N PHE A 55 -13.90 -11.05 -0.33
CA PHE A 55 -15.23 -11.32 0.19
C PHE A 55 -15.82 -12.64 -0.36
N ARG A 56 -15.57 -12.98 -1.63
CA ARG A 56 -16.07 -14.20 -2.26
C ARG A 56 -15.31 -15.48 -1.88
N TYR A 57 -13.98 -15.41 -1.76
CA TYR A 57 -13.13 -16.59 -1.50
C TYR A 57 -12.85 -16.84 -0.03
N PHE A 58 -12.92 -15.78 0.79
CA PHE A 58 -12.88 -15.87 2.23
C PHE A 58 -14.20 -15.35 2.80
N PRO A 59 -15.34 -16.00 2.47
CA PRO A 59 -16.56 -15.74 3.20
C PRO A 59 -16.25 -16.11 4.64
N ILE A 60 -16.25 -15.14 5.55
CA ILE A 60 -16.06 -15.42 6.96
C ILE A 60 -17.30 -16.26 7.35
N GLU A 61 -17.13 -17.57 7.54
CA GLU A 61 -18.22 -18.55 7.75
C GLU A 61 -19.20 -18.18 8.89
N TRP A 62 -18.82 -17.27 9.77
CA TRP A 62 -19.69 -16.69 10.80
C TRP A 62 -20.80 -15.77 10.27
N HIS A 63 -20.75 -15.35 8.99
CA HIS A 63 -21.61 -14.30 8.41
C HIS A 63 -23.05 -14.74 8.08
N TYR A 64 -23.42 -16.00 8.31
CA TYR A 64 -24.77 -16.50 7.99
C TYR A 64 -25.42 -17.36 9.08
N LYS A 65 -24.71 -17.64 10.17
CA LYS A 65 -25.19 -18.63 11.16
C LYS A 65 -25.99 -18.01 12.30
N TYR A 66 -25.94 -16.69 12.50
CA TYR A 66 -26.57 -16.02 13.64
C TYR A 66 -27.17 -14.68 13.19
N PRO A 67 -28.48 -14.42 13.39
CA PRO A 67 -29.05 -13.08 13.25
C PRO A 67 -28.33 -12.10 14.20
N ALA A 68 -28.27 -10.82 13.83
CA ALA A 68 -27.56 -9.78 14.59
C ALA A 68 -27.98 -9.72 16.08
N GLU A 69 -29.22 -10.12 16.38
CA GLU A 69 -29.77 -10.22 17.73
C GLU A 69 -29.12 -11.35 18.56
N GLU A 70 -28.82 -12.51 17.97
CA GLU A 70 -28.12 -13.62 18.64
C GLU A 70 -26.63 -13.34 18.85
N LEU A 71 -25.99 -12.60 17.93
CA LEU A 71 -24.60 -12.11 18.08
C LEU A 71 -24.48 -11.08 19.20
N ALA A 72 -25.49 -10.23 19.40
CA ALA A 72 -25.54 -9.28 20.51
C ALA A 72 -25.80 -9.96 21.88
N ALA A 73 -26.42 -11.15 21.86
CA ALA A 73 -26.72 -11.95 23.05
C ALA A 73 -25.62 -12.95 23.43
N ASN A 74 -24.67 -13.25 22.54
CA ASN A 74 -23.59 -14.19 22.79
C ASN A 74 -22.40 -13.52 23.52
N PRO A 75 -22.13 -13.85 24.80
CA PRO A 75 -21.06 -13.23 25.58
C PRO A 75 -19.64 -13.62 25.14
N ASP A 76 -19.48 -14.71 24.37
CA ASP A 76 -18.19 -15.16 23.84
C ASP A 76 -17.82 -14.46 22.52
N VAL A 77 -18.80 -13.82 21.87
CA VAL A 77 -18.58 -12.95 20.72
C VAL A 77 -18.28 -11.56 21.28
N PRO A 78 -17.11 -10.95 20.99
CA PRO A 78 -16.82 -9.63 21.50
C PRO A 78 -17.95 -8.68 21.09
N ASN A 79 -18.55 -8.03 22.09
CA ASN A 79 -19.61 -7.03 21.94
C ASN A 79 -19.03 -5.79 21.24
N VAL A 80 -18.78 -5.91 19.94
CA VAL A 80 -18.23 -4.85 19.11
C VAL A 80 -19.41 -4.03 18.62
N LYS A 81 -19.77 -2.98 19.37
CA LYS A 81 -20.53 -1.86 18.83
C LYS A 81 -19.88 -1.45 17.51
N GLY A 82 -20.53 -1.73 16.37
CA GLY A 82 -20.04 -1.42 15.03
C GLY A 82 -19.44 -2.58 14.22
N TYR A 83 -19.49 -3.83 14.71
CA TYR A 83 -19.20 -5.00 13.88
C TYR A 83 -20.40 -5.32 13.01
N ASP A 84 -20.23 -5.11 11.71
CA ASP A 84 -21.17 -5.54 10.69
C ASP A 84 -20.59 -6.78 10.02
N PRO A 85 -21.22 -7.96 10.14
CA PRO A 85 -20.81 -9.21 9.51
C PRO A 85 -21.04 -9.19 7.98
N ARG A 86 -21.00 -8.01 7.35
CA ARG A 86 -20.93 -7.82 5.90
C ARG A 86 -19.68 -7.03 5.51
N ARG A 87 -18.85 -6.66 6.50
CA ARG A 87 -17.65 -5.84 6.34
C ARG A 87 -16.41 -6.67 6.60
N LEU A 88 -15.42 -6.50 5.74
CA LEU A 88 -14.10 -7.05 5.95
C LEU A 88 -13.39 -6.26 7.05
N PHE A 89 -12.46 -6.89 7.77
CA PHE A 89 -11.68 -6.22 8.82
C PHE A 89 -10.95 -4.96 8.32
N TYR A 90 -10.71 -4.89 7.01
CA TYR A 90 -10.02 -3.80 6.35
C TYR A 90 -10.94 -2.68 5.84
N ASP A 91 -12.25 -2.91 5.76
CA ASP A 91 -13.22 -1.92 5.27
C ASP A 91 -13.19 -0.61 6.07
N PRO A 92 -13.14 -0.62 7.42
CA PRO A 92 -13.07 0.62 8.19
C PRO A 92 -11.82 1.46 7.90
N ILE A 93 -10.70 0.81 7.56
CA ILE A 93 -9.44 1.50 7.21
C ILE A 93 -9.63 2.28 5.91
N LYS A 94 -10.40 1.74 4.96
CA LYS A 94 -10.77 2.45 3.73
C LYS A 94 -11.99 3.36 3.86
N GLY A 95 -12.49 3.58 5.08
CA GLY A 95 -13.69 4.39 5.31
C GLY A 95 -14.94 3.80 4.66
N ILE A 96 -14.96 2.47 4.50
CA ILE A 96 -16.05 1.70 3.90
C ILE A 96 -17.04 1.31 4.99
N GLU A 97 -18.31 1.53 4.69
CA GLU A 97 -19.44 1.14 5.50
C GLU A 97 -20.46 0.40 4.64
N SER A 98 -21.41 -0.26 5.29
CA SER A 98 -22.54 -0.85 4.59
C SER A 98 -23.40 0.23 3.96
N HIS A 99 -23.93 -0.08 2.79
CA HIS A 99 -24.81 0.84 2.10
C HIS A 99 -26.23 0.73 2.68
N ARG A 100 -26.81 1.85 3.13
CA ARG A 100 -28.12 1.86 3.81
C ARG A 100 -29.23 1.17 3.00
N PHE A 101 -29.27 1.42 1.69
CA PHE A 101 -30.23 0.76 0.80
C PHE A 101 -30.00 -0.76 0.75
N THR A 102 -28.73 -1.18 0.65
CA THR A 102 -28.35 -2.59 0.59
C THR A 102 -28.74 -3.30 1.87
N ASP A 103 -28.53 -2.67 3.03
CA ASP A 103 -28.93 -3.25 4.31
C ASP A 103 -30.43 -3.45 4.39
N ARG A 104 -31.20 -2.41 4.08
CA ARG A 104 -32.66 -2.46 4.04
C ARG A 104 -33.18 -3.53 3.08
N TYR A 105 -32.56 -3.65 1.90
CA TYR A 105 -32.93 -4.64 0.90
C TYR A 105 -32.67 -6.06 1.38
N LEU A 106 -31.48 -6.33 1.93
CA LEU A 106 -31.11 -7.65 2.41
C LEU A 106 -31.89 -8.06 3.66
N GLU A 107 -32.23 -7.10 4.52
CA GLU A 107 -33.10 -7.34 5.68
C GLU A 107 -34.53 -7.67 5.25
N ALA A 108 -35.11 -6.91 4.30
CA ALA A 108 -36.43 -7.22 3.73
C ALA A 108 -36.44 -8.61 3.08
N TYR A 109 -35.37 -8.99 2.37
CA TYR A 109 -35.25 -10.33 1.79
C TYR A 109 -35.14 -11.42 2.85
N ALA A 110 -34.39 -11.19 3.94
CA ALA A 110 -34.31 -12.14 5.05
C ALA A 110 -35.69 -12.34 5.72
N GLN A 111 -36.45 -11.25 5.93
CA GLN A 111 -37.81 -11.35 6.46
C GLN A 111 -38.75 -12.10 5.52
N LEU A 112 -38.61 -11.93 4.21
CA LEU A 112 -39.34 -12.71 3.21
C LEU A 112 -39.01 -14.20 3.33
N GLU A 113 -37.73 -14.54 3.42
CA GLU A 113 -37.22 -15.91 3.55
C GLU A 113 -37.75 -16.57 4.83
N ASP A 114 -37.76 -15.84 5.95
CA ASP A 114 -38.32 -16.31 7.23
C ASP A 114 -39.81 -16.64 7.13
N VAL A 115 -40.62 -15.74 6.54
CA VAL A 115 -42.06 -15.96 6.38
C VAL A 115 -42.34 -17.09 5.39
N TYR A 116 -41.59 -17.18 4.30
CA TYR A 116 -41.69 -18.26 3.33
C TYR A 116 -41.37 -19.63 3.94
N ASN A 117 -40.39 -19.68 4.85
CA ASN A 117 -39.99 -20.91 5.55
C ASN A 117 -40.93 -21.32 6.69
N GLN A 118 -41.89 -20.48 7.08
CA GLN A 118 -42.99 -20.88 7.98
C GLN A 118 -44.05 -21.73 7.27
N GLY A 119 -44.04 -21.75 5.93
CA GLY A 119 -44.91 -22.58 5.12
C GLY A 119 -44.73 -24.07 5.43
N ARG A 120 -45.83 -24.81 5.46
CA ARG A 120 -45.85 -26.24 5.80
C ARG A 120 -46.02 -27.08 4.54
N ASP A 121 -45.44 -28.28 4.50
CA ASP A 121 -45.52 -29.18 3.32
C ASP A 121 -46.89 -29.86 3.14
N SER A 122 -47.76 -29.78 4.16
CA SER A 122 -49.09 -30.38 4.13
C SER A 122 -50.14 -29.48 4.77
N ALA A 123 -51.33 -29.49 4.20
CA ALA A 123 -52.52 -28.96 4.83
C ALA A 123 -52.84 -29.83 6.06
N GLY A 124 -52.42 -29.42 7.25
CA GLY A 124 -52.87 -30.04 8.50
C GLY A 124 -54.39 -29.90 8.70
N GLU A 125 -54.90 -30.22 9.90
CA GLU A 125 -56.34 -30.09 10.23
C GLU A 125 -56.86 -28.64 10.27
N THR A 126 -55.98 -27.64 10.13
CA THR A 126 -56.32 -26.21 10.18
C THR A 126 -56.59 -25.64 8.78
N ALA A 127 -57.40 -24.59 8.69
CA ALA A 127 -57.70 -23.88 7.43
C ALA A 127 -56.46 -23.15 6.87
N LEU A 128 -55.55 -23.92 6.28
CA LEU A 128 -54.35 -23.41 5.61
C LEU A 128 -54.65 -23.14 4.14
N ILE A 129 -54.03 -22.09 3.61
CA ILE A 129 -54.14 -21.66 2.22
C ILE A 129 -52.82 -22.02 1.52
N ASN A 130 -52.93 -22.66 0.36
CA ASN A 130 -51.81 -22.84 -0.56
C ASN A 130 -51.89 -21.73 -1.63
N PRO A 131 -50.95 -20.78 -1.65
CA PRO A 131 -50.95 -19.70 -2.63
C PRO A 131 -50.49 -20.14 -4.02
N GLY A 132 -50.05 -21.39 -4.20
CA GLY A 132 -49.57 -21.96 -5.46
C GLY A 132 -48.14 -22.49 -5.41
N ASN A 133 -47.45 -22.34 -4.27
CA ASN A 133 -46.05 -22.71 -4.08
C ASN A 133 -45.81 -24.03 -3.34
N ASN A 134 -46.78 -24.95 -3.37
CA ASN A 134 -46.74 -26.24 -2.66
C ASN A 134 -46.52 -26.15 -1.14
N ARG A 135 -46.57 -24.94 -0.57
CA ARG A 135 -46.51 -24.69 0.87
C ARG A 135 -47.86 -24.16 1.36
N TYR A 136 -48.21 -24.54 2.57
CA TYR A 136 -49.48 -24.21 3.21
C TYR A 136 -49.25 -23.23 4.37
N TYR A 137 -49.98 -22.12 4.34
CA TYR A 137 -49.85 -21.00 5.27
C TYR A 137 -51.19 -20.72 5.95
N THR A 138 -51.17 -20.19 7.17
CA THR A 138 -52.38 -19.60 7.75
C THR A 138 -52.80 -18.35 6.96
N PRO A 139 -54.07 -17.91 7.01
CA PRO A 139 -54.49 -16.69 6.32
C PRO A 139 -53.68 -15.45 6.70
N ALA A 140 -53.21 -15.37 7.96
CA ALA A 140 -52.35 -14.29 8.44
C ALA A 140 -50.93 -14.40 7.86
N GLU A 141 -50.32 -15.59 7.88
CA GLU A 141 -49.01 -15.85 7.28
C GLU A 141 -49.02 -15.57 5.76
N ALA A 142 -50.08 -15.97 5.05
CA ALA A 142 -50.24 -15.71 3.61
C ALA A 142 -50.36 -14.21 3.28
N ALA A 143 -51.09 -13.45 4.11
CA ALA A 143 -51.19 -12.00 3.97
C ALA A 143 -49.84 -11.31 4.25
N GLN A 144 -49.10 -11.78 5.26
CA GLN A 144 -47.76 -11.30 5.56
C GLN A 144 -46.77 -11.60 4.44
N LEU A 145 -46.81 -12.81 3.88
CA LEU A 145 -45.95 -13.21 2.77
C LEU A 145 -46.18 -12.32 1.54
N ARG A 146 -47.44 -12.07 1.21
CA ARG A 146 -47.80 -11.15 0.12
C ARG A 146 -47.28 -9.73 0.35
N ALA A 147 -47.44 -9.20 1.57
CA ALA A 147 -46.93 -7.88 1.91
C ALA A 147 -45.39 -7.79 1.80
N GLN A 148 -44.67 -8.85 2.19
CA GLN A 148 -43.21 -8.89 2.05
C GLN A 148 -42.76 -8.96 0.59
N LEU A 149 -43.49 -9.66 -0.27
CA LEU A 149 -43.21 -9.69 -1.70
C LEU A 149 -43.47 -8.35 -2.38
N ASP A 150 -44.58 -7.69 -2.03
CA ASP A 150 -44.88 -6.34 -2.54
C ASP A 150 -43.77 -5.35 -2.13
N ASN A 151 -43.30 -5.41 -0.88
CA ASN A 151 -42.15 -4.64 -0.40
C ASN A 151 -40.85 -4.96 -1.19
N MET A 152 -40.57 -6.23 -1.46
CA MET A 152 -39.41 -6.62 -2.27
C MET A 152 -39.48 -6.06 -3.69
N VAL A 153 -40.66 -6.09 -4.31
CA VAL A 153 -40.88 -5.50 -5.64
C VAL A 153 -40.64 -4.00 -5.62
N GLU A 154 -41.16 -3.28 -4.63
CA GLU A 154 -40.95 -1.84 -4.46
C GLU A 154 -39.46 -1.52 -4.31
N LEU A 155 -38.76 -2.24 -3.43
CA LEU A 155 -37.32 -2.08 -3.23
C LEU A 155 -36.53 -2.38 -4.49
N SER A 156 -36.85 -3.44 -5.25
CA SER A 156 -36.17 -3.74 -6.51
C SER A 156 -36.39 -2.66 -7.57
N ILE A 157 -37.59 -2.07 -7.63
CA ILE A 157 -37.88 -0.97 -8.55
C ILE A 157 -37.13 0.30 -8.13
N GLU A 158 -37.09 0.60 -6.83
CA GLU A 158 -36.27 1.69 -6.28
C GLU A 158 -34.80 1.50 -6.65
N MET A 159 -34.26 0.29 -6.45
CA MET A 159 -32.88 -0.07 -6.82
C MET A 159 -32.57 0.26 -8.29
N VAL A 160 -33.48 -0.12 -9.20
CA VAL A 160 -33.33 0.12 -10.64
C VAL A 160 -33.45 1.61 -10.98
N ASN A 161 -34.28 2.37 -10.24
CA ASN A 161 -34.50 3.80 -10.49
C ASN A 161 -33.38 4.68 -9.97
N THR A 162 -32.87 4.38 -8.77
CA THR A 162 -31.95 5.29 -8.05
C THR A 162 -30.49 4.93 -8.21
N ASP A 163 -30.19 3.72 -8.72
CA ASP A 163 -28.84 3.14 -8.80
C ASP A 163 -28.01 3.35 -7.51
N PRO A 164 -28.33 2.62 -6.43
CA PRO A 164 -27.58 2.73 -5.17
C PRO A 164 -26.13 2.24 -5.28
N PHE A 165 -25.69 1.71 -6.44
CA PHE A 165 -24.34 1.21 -6.68
C PHE A 165 -23.42 2.28 -7.29
N ALA A 166 -23.99 3.38 -7.79
CA ALA A 166 -23.26 4.44 -8.48
C ALA A 166 -22.16 5.06 -7.59
N ILE A 167 -22.46 5.34 -6.32
CA ILE A 167 -21.52 5.95 -5.38
C ILE A 167 -20.27 5.07 -5.16
N ALA A 168 -20.45 3.75 -5.16
CA ALA A 168 -19.37 2.78 -5.02
C ALA A 168 -18.58 2.57 -6.33
N GLY A 169 -19.02 3.14 -7.45
CA GLY A 169 -18.49 2.83 -8.78
C GLY A 169 -18.88 1.43 -9.26
N LYS A 170 -20.03 0.92 -8.80
CA LYS A 170 -20.48 -0.47 -8.99
C LYS A 170 -21.75 -0.59 -9.83
N SER A 171 -22.12 0.42 -10.62
CA SER A 171 -23.30 0.36 -11.51
C SER A 171 -23.29 -0.86 -12.46
N GLY A 172 -22.11 -1.40 -12.80
CA GLY A 172 -21.99 -2.64 -13.56
C GLY A 172 -22.57 -3.87 -12.83
N GLU A 173 -22.51 -3.92 -11.49
CA GLU A 173 -23.16 -4.98 -10.70
C GLU A 173 -24.68 -4.87 -10.79
N LEU A 174 -25.23 -3.65 -10.78
CA LEU A 174 -26.66 -3.43 -10.99
C LEU A 174 -27.09 -3.87 -12.39
N GLU A 175 -26.31 -3.57 -13.43
CA GLU A 175 -26.62 -4.05 -14.78
C GLU A 175 -26.60 -5.58 -14.89
N LEU A 176 -25.66 -6.23 -14.20
CA LEU A 176 -25.61 -7.69 -14.13
C LEU A 176 -26.83 -8.27 -13.40
N ILE A 177 -27.25 -7.67 -12.28
CA ILE A 177 -28.49 -8.03 -11.58
C ILE A 177 -29.69 -7.89 -12.53
N LYS A 178 -29.82 -6.73 -13.19
CA LYS A 178 -30.91 -6.44 -14.14
C LYS A 178 -30.94 -7.43 -15.29
N ASN A 179 -29.78 -7.80 -15.86
CA ASN A 179 -29.70 -8.78 -16.94
C ASN A 179 -30.12 -10.16 -16.46
N ARG A 180 -29.58 -10.64 -15.33
CA ARG A 180 -29.92 -11.96 -14.78
C ARG A 180 -31.39 -12.12 -14.47
N MET A 181 -32.03 -11.06 -13.96
CA MET A 181 -33.47 -11.08 -13.71
C MET A 181 -34.27 -11.13 -15.01
N ARG A 182 -33.88 -10.33 -16.01
CA ARG A 182 -34.48 -10.35 -17.35
C ARG A 182 -34.36 -11.72 -18.00
N ASP A 183 -33.18 -12.32 -17.96
CA ASP A 183 -32.91 -13.64 -18.53
C ASP A 183 -33.70 -14.73 -17.81
N ARG A 184 -33.79 -14.69 -16.47
CA ARG A 184 -34.52 -15.68 -15.68
C ARG A 184 -36.03 -15.64 -15.90
N MET A 185 -36.58 -14.44 -16.13
CA MET A 185 -38.03 -14.23 -16.27
C MET A 185 -38.48 -14.00 -17.71
N GLU A 186 -37.55 -14.08 -18.66
CA GLU A 186 -37.74 -13.82 -20.09
C GLU A 186 -38.46 -12.48 -20.35
N GLN A 187 -38.01 -11.42 -19.67
CA GLN A 187 -38.57 -10.07 -19.77
C GLN A 187 -37.58 -9.08 -20.38
N GLU A 188 -38.06 -8.15 -21.21
CA GLU A 188 -37.26 -7.05 -21.74
C GLU A 188 -36.95 -5.98 -20.68
N SER A 189 -37.89 -5.77 -19.76
CA SER A 189 -37.82 -4.77 -18.70
C SER A 189 -37.37 -5.40 -17.39
N SER A 190 -36.27 -4.91 -16.82
CA SER A 190 -35.79 -5.39 -15.52
C SER A 190 -36.80 -5.17 -14.38
N LYS A 191 -37.60 -4.10 -14.43
CA LYS A 191 -38.63 -3.83 -13.42
C LYS A 191 -39.75 -4.86 -13.48
N ASP A 192 -40.16 -5.21 -14.69
CA ASP A 192 -41.20 -6.21 -14.90
C ASP A 192 -40.69 -7.62 -14.58
N ALA A 193 -39.41 -7.89 -14.86
CA ALA A 193 -38.74 -9.10 -14.41
C ALA A 193 -38.77 -9.25 -12.89
N PHE A 194 -38.46 -8.19 -12.12
CA PHE A 194 -38.54 -8.22 -10.67
C PHE A 194 -39.96 -8.44 -10.16
N ARG A 195 -40.95 -7.73 -10.73
CA ARG A 195 -42.37 -7.94 -10.40
C ARG A 195 -42.77 -9.40 -10.59
N LEU A 196 -42.52 -9.94 -11.78
CA LEU A 196 -42.91 -11.30 -12.13
C LEU A 196 -42.16 -12.35 -11.30
N PHE A 197 -40.87 -12.11 -11.00
CA PHE A 197 -40.06 -13.02 -10.18
C PHE A 197 -40.63 -13.19 -8.77
N PHE A 198 -40.91 -12.08 -8.08
CA PHE A 198 -41.45 -12.14 -6.71
C PHE A 198 -42.90 -12.62 -6.70
N GLU A 199 -43.69 -12.33 -7.73
CA GLU A 199 -45.02 -12.90 -7.88
C GLU A 199 -44.98 -14.43 -8.07
N GLN A 200 -44.08 -14.94 -8.92
CA GLN A 200 -43.92 -16.38 -9.12
C GLN A 200 -43.36 -17.09 -7.87
N ALA A 201 -42.53 -16.43 -7.07
CA ALA A 201 -42.06 -16.99 -5.80
C ALA A 201 -43.21 -17.32 -4.82
N LEU A 202 -44.35 -16.66 -4.94
CA LEU A 202 -45.57 -16.95 -4.16
C LEU A 202 -46.45 -18.03 -4.78
N LEU A 203 -46.57 -17.99 -6.10
CA LEU A 203 -47.67 -18.64 -6.84
C LEU A 203 -47.22 -19.87 -7.64
N SER A 204 -45.91 -20.13 -7.74
CA SER A 204 -45.38 -21.26 -8.52
C SER A 204 -44.88 -22.37 -7.63
N SER A 205 -45.11 -23.62 -8.06
CA SER A 205 -44.53 -24.82 -7.43
C SER A 205 -43.00 -24.84 -7.44
N GLU A 206 -42.37 -23.90 -8.14
CA GLU A 206 -40.91 -23.72 -8.25
C GLU A 206 -40.39 -22.61 -7.31
N GLY A 207 -41.21 -22.11 -6.36
CA GLY A 207 -40.82 -21.03 -5.43
C GLY A 207 -39.46 -21.24 -4.76
N ASP A 208 -39.17 -22.46 -4.31
CA ASP A 208 -37.88 -22.84 -3.71
C ASP A 208 -36.72 -22.63 -4.70
N THR A 209 -36.90 -23.04 -5.95
CA THR A 209 -35.91 -22.86 -7.03
C THR A 209 -35.70 -21.38 -7.36
N HIS A 210 -36.75 -20.55 -7.31
CA HIS A 210 -36.61 -19.11 -7.50
C HIS A 210 -35.78 -18.48 -6.38
N LEU A 211 -36.08 -18.80 -5.11
CA LEU A 211 -35.32 -18.27 -3.97
C LEU A 211 -33.87 -18.77 -3.95
N GLU A 212 -33.62 -20.02 -4.32
CA GLU A 212 -32.26 -20.56 -4.49
C GLU A 212 -31.49 -19.79 -5.58
N PHE A 213 -32.11 -19.57 -6.74
CA PHE A 213 -31.53 -18.72 -7.78
C PHE A 213 -31.20 -17.32 -7.27
N PHE A 214 -32.10 -16.70 -6.49
CA PHE A 214 -31.84 -15.37 -5.93
C PHE A 214 -30.64 -15.38 -4.99
N ASN A 215 -30.61 -16.34 -4.06
CA ASN A 215 -29.54 -16.51 -3.08
C ASN A 215 -28.18 -16.77 -3.75
N GLU A 216 -28.13 -17.57 -4.83
CA GLU A 216 -26.88 -17.87 -5.51
C GLU A 216 -26.44 -16.81 -6.53
N LYS A 217 -27.39 -16.26 -7.30
CA LYS A 217 -27.07 -15.50 -8.52
C LYS A 217 -27.30 -14.00 -8.37
N ILE A 218 -28.10 -13.55 -7.40
CA ILE A 218 -28.46 -12.13 -7.24
C ILE A 218 -27.91 -11.56 -5.94
N ARG A 219 -28.22 -12.18 -4.80
CA ARG A 219 -27.83 -11.74 -3.45
C ARG A 219 -26.34 -11.40 -3.32
N PRO A 220 -25.38 -12.17 -3.87
CA PRO A 220 -23.96 -11.84 -3.74
C PRO A 220 -23.56 -10.53 -4.42
N TYR A 221 -24.26 -10.13 -5.48
CA TYR A 221 -24.01 -8.85 -6.18
C TYR A 221 -24.59 -7.68 -5.41
N ILE A 222 -25.75 -7.86 -4.78
CA ILE A 222 -26.32 -6.84 -3.89
C ILE A 222 -25.43 -6.61 -2.67
N GLN A 223 -24.90 -7.70 -2.08
CA GLN A 223 -23.98 -7.66 -0.93
C GLN A 223 -22.64 -7.02 -1.24
N ALA A 224 -22.21 -7.05 -2.50
CA ALA A 224 -20.95 -6.45 -2.91
C ALA A 224 -20.99 -4.91 -2.84
N ASN A 225 -22.18 -4.30 -2.86
CA ASN A 225 -22.33 -2.85 -2.74
C ASN A 225 -21.88 -2.34 -1.36
N PHE A 226 -21.27 -1.17 -1.35
CA PHE A 226 -20.79 -0.53 -0.12
C PHE A 226 -20.89 0.98 -0.21
N PHE A 227 -20.89 1.65 0.92
CA PHE A 227 -20.80 3.09 1.00
C PHE A 227 -19.39 3.50 1.42
N ARG A 228 -18.82 4.52 0.79
CA ARG A 228 -17.53 5.10 1.22
C ARG A 228 -17.71 6.58 1.44
N TRP A 229 -17.38 7.04 2.64
CA TRP A 229 -17.49 8.46 2.99
C TRP A 229 -16.57 9.32 2.13
N ILE A 230 -17.12 10.46 1.70
CA ILE A 230 -16.38 11.56 1.08
C ILE A 230 -16.22 12.65 2.16
N GLY A 231 -14.99 13.12 2.35
CA GLY A 231 -14.67 14.19 3.28
C GLY A 231 -15.13 15.56 2.77
N GLU A 232 -15.04 16.57 3.63
CA GLU A 232 -15.32 17.97 3.27
C GLU A 232 -14.31 18.51 2.23
N ASP A 233 -13.16 17.86 2.11
CA ASP A 233 -12.13 18.09 1.10
C ASP A 233 -12.47 17.47 -0.27
N GLY A 234 -13.59 16.74 -0.38
CA GLY A 234 -14.01 16.05 -1.60
C GLY A 234 -13.29 14.72 -1.84
N GLU A 235 -12.39 14.32 -0.94
CA GLU A 235 -11.61 13.08 -1.06
C GLU A 235 -12.32 11.92 -0.36
N LYS A 236 -12.09 10.70 -0.86
CA LYS A 236 -12.61 9.50 -0.19
C LYS A 236 -11.81 9.25 1.08
N LYS A 237 -12.48 9.07 2.22
CA LYS A 237 -11.80 8.81 3.49
C LYS A 237 -10.87 7.60 3.39
N ASP A 238 -9.64 7.74 3.89
CA ASP A 238 -8.64 6.68 3.95
C ASP A 238 -7.80 6.84 5.23
N TYR A 239 -7.89 5.86 6.11
CA TYR A 239 -7.22 5.83 7.40
C TYR A 239 -5.97 4.94 7.41
N PHE A 240 -5.45 4.55 6.24
CA PHE A 240 -4.25 3.72 6.13
C PHE A 240 -3.07 4.26 6.93
N TYR A 241 -2.96 5.60 7.03
CA TYR A 241 -1.91 6.27 7.79
C TYR A 241 -1.83 5.83 9.27
N LEU A 242 -2.95 5.39 9.87
CA LEU A 242 -2.99 4.94 11.28
C LEU A 242 -2.16 3.67 11.51
N ILE A 243 -2.11 2.80 10.50
CA ILE A 243 -1.30 1.58 10.54
C ILE A 243 0.10 1.91 10.05
N ASP A 244 0.18 2.66 8.95
CA ASP A 244 1.44 2.98 8.27
C ASP A 244 2.43 3.75 9.15
N ARG A 245 1.93 4.62 10.05
CA ARG A 245 2.77 5.44 10.93
C ARG A 245 3.74 4.64 11.79
N TRP A 246 3.41 3.40 12.15
CA TRP A 246 4.31 2.57 12.97
C TRP A 246 5.53 2.09 12.18
N PHE A 247 5.33 1.75 10.90
CA PHE A 247 6.42 1.43 9.99
C PHE A 247 7.26 2.66 9.67
N VAL A 248 6.61 3.80 9.43
CA VAL A 248 7.29 5.08 9.21
C VAL A 248 8.14 5.44 10.43
N LEU A 249 7.61 5.34 11.66
CA LEU A 249 8.37 5.58 12.89
C LEU A 249 9.60 4.66 13.00
N PHE A 250 9.46 3.39 12.63
CA PHE A 250 10.60 2.47 12.58
C PHE A 250 11.66 2.94 11.56
N PHE A 251 11.27 3.33 10.35
CA PHE A 251 12.19 3.83 9.33
C PHE A 251 12.84 5.15 9.72
N TRP A 252 12.10 6.04 10.38
CA TRP A 252 12.67 7.25 10.99
C TRP A 252 13.76 6.85 11.98
N PHE A 253 13.44 6.01 12.96
CA PHE A 253 14.42 5.60 13.97
C PHE A 253 15.66 4.95 13.36
N ASP A 254 15.48 4.03 12.41
CA ASP A 254 16.57 3.38 11.68
C ASP A 254 17.46 4.40 10.92
N PHE A 255 16.86 5.35 10.20
CA PHE A 255 17.57 6.37 9.45
C PHE A 255 18.37 7.30 10.36
N PHE A 256 17.74 7.85 11.41
CA PHE A 256 18.40 8.77 12.34
C PHE A 256 19.47 8.08 13.18
N LEU A 257 19.27 6.81 13.55
CA LEU A 257 20.29 6.04 14.25
C LEU A 257 21.53 5.83 13.38
N ARG A 258 21.35 5.39 12.12
CA ARG A 258 22.47 5.23 11.17
C ARG A 258 23.15 6.55 10.87
N TRP A 259 22.38 7.63 10.70
CA TRP A 259 22.93 8.95 10.47
C TRP A 259 23.76 9.44 11.67
N GLY A 260 23.27 9.27 12.89
CA GLY A 260 24.01 9.61 14.13
C GLY A 260 25.28 8.79 14.31
N ILE A 261 25.23 7.47 14.03
CA ILE A 261 26.42 6.61 14.02
C ILE A 261 27.42 7.10 12.96
N SER A 262 26.95 7.49 11.78
CA SER A 262 27.79 7.98 10.69
C SER A 262 28.53 9.28 11.05
N ILE A 263 27.84 10.21 11.73
CA ILE A 263 28.45 11.42 12.29
C ILE A 263 29.50 11.07 13.34
N TYR A 264 29.16 10.20 14.29
CA TYR A 264 30.06 9.82 15.39
C TYR A 264 31.32 9.09 14.90
N THR A 265 31.16 8.22 13.90
CA THR A 265 32.27 7.45 13.31
C THR A 265 33.08 8.24 12.29
N GLY A 266 32.61 9.42 11.88
CA GLY A 266 33.28 10.25 10.87
C GLY A 266 33.32 9.59 9.49
N GLN A 267 32.31 8.80 9.14
CA GLN A 267 32.25 8.09 7.86
C GLN A 267 32.24 9.02 6.65
N TYR A 268 31.66 10.21 6.80
CA TYR A 268 31.61 11.26 5.77
C TYR A 268 32.27 12.53 6.28
N ARG A 269 32.90 13.30 5.37
CA ARG A 269 33.55 14.57 5.70
C ARG A 269 32.56 15.62 6.24
N ARG A 270 31.36 15.65 5.65
CA ARG A 270 30.26 16.53 6.06
C ARG A 270 29.07 15.67 6.43
N TRP A 271 28.43 16.00 7.54
CA TRP A 271 27.32 15.23 8.13
C TRP A 271 26.15 15.01 7.16
N TYR A 272 25.90 15.95 6.24
CA TYR A 272 24.75 15.92 5.34
C TYR A 272 24.97 15.00 4.12
N LEU A 273 26.21 14.59 3.84
CA LEU A 273 26.49 13.69 2.71
C LEU A 273 25.85 12.31 2.91
N PHE A 274 25.71 11.88 4.17
CA PHE A 274 24.93 10.69 4.50
C PHE A 274 23.49 10.83 3.99
N ALA A 275 22.81 11.94 4.29
CA ALA A 275 21.42 12.15 3.90
C ALA A 275 21.25 12.26 2.37
N ILE A 276 22.20 12.88 1.67
CA ILE A 276 22.18 12.96 0.20
C ILE A 276 22.34 11.56 -0.42
N ARG A 277 23.30 10.77 0.08
CA ARG A 277 23.52 9.41 -0.43
C ARG A 277 22.34 8.49 -0.15
N HIS A 278 21.71 8.64 1.01
CA HIS A 278 20.51 7.90 1.41
C HIS A 278 19.20 8.62 1.03
N GLY A 279 19.25 9.54 0.05
CA GLY A 279 18.09 10.35 -0.34
C GLY A 279 16.91 9.52 -0.87
N PHE A 280 17.17 8.34 -1.44
CA PHE A 280 16.13 7.40 -1.88
C PHE A 280 15.27 6.89 -0.71
N GLU A 281 15.78 6.91 0.52
CA GLU A 281 15.03 6.49 1.71
C GLU A 281 13.91 7.48 2.09
N ILE A 282 13.85 8.65 1.44
CA ILE A 282 12.78 9.62 1.63
C ILE A 282 11.38 9.01 1.41
N PHE A 283 11.26 8.01 0.52
CA PHE A 283 10.00 7.30 0.24
C PHE A 283 9.52 6.45 1.44
N ASN A 284 10.42 6.03 2.32
CA ASN A 284 10.07 5.37 3.57
C ASN A 284 9.67 6.39 4.65
N LEU A 285 10.28 7.59 4.64
CA LEU A 285 10.14 8.59 5.69
C LEU A 285 8.90 9.47 5.54
N PHE A 286 8.46 9.72 4.31
CA PHE A 286 7.33 10.60 4.04
C PHE A 286 6.27 9.89 3.18
N PRO A 287 5.22 9.30 3.77
CA PRO A 287 4.07 8.86 2.99
C PRO A 287 3.25 10.10 2.59
N PRO A 288 3.14 10.47 1.30
CA PRO A 288 2.27 11.57 0.92
C PRO A 288 0.81 11.18 1.17
N HIS A 289 0.10 11.98 1.96
CA HIS A 289 -1.30 11.76 2.32
C HIS A 289 -2.21 11.68 1.08
N HIS A 290 -1.94 12.49 0.06
CA HIS A 290 -2.77 12.61 -1.15
C HIS A 290 -2.34 11.69 -2.31
N GLY A 291 -1.42 10.74 -2.08
CA GLY A 291 -0.96 9.86 -3.16
C GLY A 291 -0.60 8.47 -2.66
N ALA A 292 -1.61 7.61 -2.54
CA ALA A 292 -1.45 6.20 -2.20
C ALA A 292 -0.41 5.50 -3.08
N TRP A 293 -0.37 5.84 -4.38
CA TRP A 293 0.58 5.29 -5.35
C TRP A 293 2.05 5.61 -5.03
N PHE A 294 2.35 6.76 -4.42
CA PHE A 294 3.73 7.09 -4.02
C PHE A 294 4.24 6.20 -2.89
N ARG A 295 3.34 5.60 -2.08
CA ARG A 295 3.76 4.62 -1.06
C ARG A 295 4.40 3.38 -1.70
N LEU A 296 4.09 3.07 -2.97
CA LEU A 296 4.75 1.99 -3.70
C LEU A 296 6.22 2.30 -4.01
N LEU A 297 6.65 3.57 -3.98
CA LEU A 297 8.06 3.94 -4.14
C LEU A 297 8.94 3.44 -2.98
N ARG A 298 8.37 2.89 -1.91
CA ARG A 298 9.12 2.15 -0.88
C ARG A 298 9.83 0.90 -1.40
N VAL A 299 9.45 0.43 -2.60
CA VAL A 299 10.18 -0.61 -3.30
C VAL A 299 11.63 -0.21 -3.55
N PHE A 300 11.92 1.08 -3.78
CA PHE A 300 13.27 1.57 -4.09
C PHE A 300 14.25 1.32 -2.93
N PRO A 301 14.03 1.83 -1.69
CA PRO A 301 14.88 1.51 -0.55
C PRO A 301 15.00 0.01 -0.25
N LEU A 302 13.91 -0.73 -0.42
CA LEU A 302 13.87 -2.17 -0.14
C LEU A 302 14.78 -2.94 -1.11
N VAL A 303 14.63 -2.71 -2.41
CA VAL A 303 15.44 -3.36 -3.45
C VAL A 303 16.89 -2.96 -3.35
N GLN A 304 17.17 -1.67 -3.11
CA GLN A 304 18.55 -1.20 -2.97
C GLN A 304 19.27 -1.88 -1.80
N ARG A 305 18.64 -1.94 -0.61
CA ARG A 305 19.24 -2.66 0.53
C ARG A 305 19.37 -4.17 0.30
N LEU A 306 18.43 -4.79 -0.42
CA LEU A 306 18.53 -6.21 -0.77
C LEU A 306 19.75 -6.46 -1.66
N ASN A 307 19.98 -5.57 -2.63
CA ASN A 307 21.14 -5.61 -3.53
C ASN A 307 22.45 -5.36 -2.75
N GLU A 308 22.51 -4.33 -1.90
CA GLU A 308 23.69 -4.02 -1.06
C GLU A 308 24.08 -5.17 -0.10
N ASN A 309 23.11 -6.01 0.30
CA ASN A 309 23.34 -7.19 1.13
C ASN A 309 23.62 -8.48 0.32
N GLY A 310 23.59 -8.41 -1.01
CA GLY A 310 23.83 -9.54 -1.91
C GLY A 310 22.73 -10.61 -1.87
N TRP A 311 21.49 -10.23 -1.51
CA TRP A 311 20.36 -11.16 -1.43
C TRP A 311 19.56 -11.24 -2.73
N LEU A 312 19.75 -10.28 -3.62
CA LEU A 312 19.28 -10.32 -5.01
C LEU A 312 20.47 -10.54 -5.95
N PRO A 313 20.31 -11.31 -7.04
CA PRO A 313 21.31 -11.33 -8.12
C PRO A 313 21.45 -9.91 -8.71
N ASP A 314 22.66 -9.52 -9.11
CA ASP A 314 23.05 -8.17 -9.53
C ASP A 314 21.96 -7.46 -10.36
N PHE A 315 21.12 -6.69 -9.68
CA PHE A 315 19.99 -5.97 -10.26
C PHE A 315 20.27 -4.48 -10.11
N ASP A 316 20.80 -3.85 -11.16
CA ASP A 316 21.15 -2.43 -11.15
C ASP A 316 19.92 -1.55 -11.39
N PHE A 317 19.19 -1.24 -10.32
CA PHE A 317 18.04 -0.34 -10.33
C PHE A 317 18.39 1.10 -9.94
N ALA A 318 19.67 1.43 -9.81
CA ALA A 318 20.08 2.75 -9.38
C ALA A 318 19.69 3.80 -10.45
N PRO A 319 18.81 4.78 -10.13
CA PRO A 319 18.57 5.90 -11.02
C PRO A 319 19.91 6.62 -11.26
N GLN A 320 20.15 7.12 -12.47
CA GLN A 320 21.38 7.84 -12.88
C GLN A 320 21.87 8.88 -11.85
N LEU A 321 20.96 9.45 -11.05
CA LEU A 321 21.23 10.32 -9.90
C LEU A 321 22.26 9.75 -8.90
N VAL A 322 22.35 8.42 -8.75
CA VAL A 322 23.35 7.74 -7.90
C VAL A 322 24.74 7.71 -8.56
N ARG A 323 24.80 7.61 -9.89
CA ARG A 323 26.05 7.73 -10.67
C ARG A 323 26.52 9.19 -10.71
N ASP A 324 25.61 10.16 -10.76
CA ASP A 324 25.94 11.59 -10.71
C ASP A 324 26.58 12.02 -9.37
N ASN A 325 26.27 11.31 -8.28
CA ASN A 325 26.98 11.48 -7.00
C ASN A 325 28.47 11.07 -7.07
N ALA A 326 28.90 10.30 -8.09
CA ALA A 326 30.31 10.03 -8.34
C ALA A 326 31.09 11.32 -8.65
N GLY A 327 30.47 12.31 -9.31
CA GLY A 327 31.08 13.64 -9.50
C GLY A 327 31.30 14.39 -8.18
N ILE A 328 30.39 14.24 -7.22
CA ILE A 328 30.55 14.77 -5.86
C ILE A 328 31.68 14.04 -5.13
N ILE A 329 31.80 12.72 -5.29
CA ILE A 329 32.88 11.89 -4.72
C ILE A 329 34.24 12.24 -5.36
N ALA A 330 34.29 12.47 -6.66
CA ALA A 330 35.49 12.90 -7.39
C ALA A 330 35.98 14.28 -6.92
N SER A 331 35.05 15.21 -6.64
CA SER A 331 35.38 16.50 -6.03
C SER A 331 35.96 16.34 -4.62
N GLU A 332 35.56 15.30 -3.89
CA GLU A 332 36.01 15.00 -2.53
C GLU A 332 37.43 14.42 -2.51
N ILE A 333 37.78 13.58 -3.49
CA ILE A 333 39.14 13.05 -3.70
C ILE A 333 40.08 14.15 -4.24
N SER A 334 39.64 14.90 -5.27
CA SER A 334 40.41 16.02 -5.84
C SER A 334 40.69 17.11 -4.81
N GLY A 335 39.72 17.45 -3.96
CA GLY A 335 39.92 18.42 -2.88
C GLY A 335 40.91 17.97 -1.81
N LEU A 336 40.93 16.68 -1.46
CA LEU A 336 41.90 16.12 -0.51
C LEU A 336 43.32 16.18 -1.08
N VAL A 337 43.46 15.81 -2.36
CA VAL A 337 44.72 15.88 -3.11
C VAL A 337 45.20 17.32 -3.21
N LEU A 338 44.33 18.27 -3.58
CA LEU A 338 44.66 19.68 -3.75
C LEU A 338 45.13 20.33 -2.45
N VAL A 339 44.49 20.02 -1.31
CA VAL A 339 44.90 20.54 0.00
C VAL A 339 46.24 19.95 0.45
N ASN A 340 46.50 18.68 0.15
CA ASN A 340 47.79 18.06 0.45
C ASN A 340 48.90 18.63 -0.42
N ILE A 341 48.64 18.90 -1.70
CA ILE A 341 49.56 19.59 -2.60
C ILE A 341 49.85 21.01 -2.06
N LEU A 342 48.82 21.82 -1.80
CA LEU A 342 48.97 23.18 -1.26
C LEU A 342 49.77 23.24 0.05
N LYS A 343 49.54 22.28 0.96
CA LYS A 343 50.30 22.19 2.22
C LYS A 343 51.76 21.81 1.97
N GLN A 344 52.03 20.89 1.05
CA GLN A 344 53.39 20.48 0.70
C GLN A 344 54.15 21.60 0.00
N THR A 345 53.52 22.29 -0.97
CA THR A 345 54.09 23.45 -1.65
C THR A 345 54.40 24.56 -0.65
N ARG A 346 53.48 24.87 0.26
CA ARG A 346 53.69 25.88 1.31
C ARG A 346 54.84 25.50 2.25
N SER A 347 54.89 24.24 2.71
CA SER A 347 55.96 23.76 3.59
C SER A 347 57.32 23.86 2.92
N MET A 348 57.43 23.53 1.63
CA MET A 348 58.69 23.61 0.91
C MET A 348 59.14 25.05 0.64
N ILE A 349 58.21 25.97 0.35
CA ILE A 349 58.51 27.41 0.22
C ILE A 349 58.96 28.00 1.57
N GLU A 350 58.28 27.64 2.67
CA GLU A 350 58.64 28.08 4.02
C GLU A 350 59.98 27.47 4.49
N GLU A 351 60.31 26.25 4.04
CA GLU A 351 61.54 25.53 4.41
C GLU A 351 62.76 25.94 3.60
N ARG A 352 62.62 26.22 2.29
CA ARG A 352 63.73 26.54 1.36
C ARG A 352 63.80 28.01 0.94
N GLY A 353 62.67 28.61 0.55
CA GLY A 353 62.66 29.95 -0.04
C GLY A 353 62.84 31.09 0.97
N ILE A 354 62.17 31.03 2.13
CA ILE A 354 62.14 32.18 3.06
C ILE A 354 63.38 32.24 3.96
N LYS A 355 64.02 31.09 4.27
CA LYS A 355 65.18 31.06 5.18
C LYS A 355 66.49 31.52 4.54
N ASN A 356 66.64 31.37 3.21
CA ASN A 356 67.87 31.77 2.51
C ASN A 356 67.85 33.23 2.02
N LEU A 357 66.66 33.81 1.80
CA LEU A 357 66.49 35.20 1.36
C LEU A 357 66.83 36.25 2.43
N ALA A 358 66.79 35.88 3.72
CA ALA A 358 67.10 36.81 4.81
C ALA A 358 68.60 37.14 4.94
N GLY A 359 69.47 36.51 4.14
CA GLY A 359 70.92 36.58 4.31
C GLY A 359 71.76 37.09 3.14
N MET A 360 71.22 37.31 1.93
CA MET A 360 72.08 37.57 0.76
C MET A 360 71.63 38.78 -0.09
N GLY A 361 72.58 39.68 -0.32
CA GLY A 361 72.43 40.86 -1.16
C GLY A 361 72.26 40.52 -2.65
N GLN A 362 71.63 41.45 -3.37
CA GLN A 362 71.18 41.32 -4.76
C GLN A 362 72.35 41.15 -5.75
N THR A 363 72.32 40.05 -6.53
CA THR A 363 73.14 39.82 -7.75
C THR A 363 72.30 39.03 -8.76
N ASP A 364 72.47 39.25 -10.07
CA ASP A 364 71.69 38.59 -11.13
C ASP A 364 71.71 37.04 -11.07
N ASP A 365 72.80 36.44 -10.58
CA ASP A 365 72.90 34.98 -10.36
C ASP A 365 71.82 34.43 -9.41
N THR A 366 71.30 35.24 -8.49
CA THR A 366 70.25 34.79 -7.56
C THR A 366 68.88 34.68 -8.23
N ILE A 367 68.66 35.38 -9.35
CA ILE A 367 67.39 35.30 -10.07
C ILE A 367 67.35 34.02 -10.91
N ASP A 368 68.46 33.64 -11.55
CA ASP A 368 68.55 32.39 -12.31
C ASP A 368 68.46 31.16 -11.40
N GLU A 369 69.11 31.19 -10.22
CA GLU A 369 69.00 30.09 -9.23
C GLU A 369 67.56 29.98 -8.67
N MET A 370 66.86 31.11 -8.49
CA MET A 370 65.44 31.11 -8.14
C MET A 370 64.54 30.58 -9.27
N MET A 371 64.87 30.86 -10.53
CA MET A 371 64.12 30.36 -11.69
C MET A 371 64.28 28.85 -11.84
N ASP A 372 65.50 28.33 -11.70
CA ASP A 372 65.78 26.90 -11.72
C ASP A 372 65.10 26.19 -10.54
N GLU A 373 65.12 26.76 -9.34
CA GLU A 373 64.45 26.16 -8.18
C GLU A 373 62.91 26.19 -8.30
N VAL A 374 62.34 27.26 -8.90
CA VAL A 374 60.91 27.31 -9.24
C VAL A 374 60.55 26.29 -10.32
N GLN A 375 61.43 26.05 -11.27
CA GLN A 375 61.24 25.08 -12.35
C GLN A 375 61.29 23.64 -11.82
N ASP A 376 62.26 23.33 -10.96
CA ASP A 376 62.32 22.05 -10.22
C ASP A 376 61.09 21.82 -9.33
N LEU A 377 60.57 22.89 -8.71
CA LEU A 377 59.33 22.84 -7.96
C LEU A 377 58.14 22.49 -8.85
N LEU A 378 58.01 23.13 -10.02
CA LEU A 378 56.94 22.84 -10.98
C LEU A 378 57.01 21.40 -11.49
N ASP A 379 58.20 20.89 -11.77
CA ASP A 379 58.42 19.53 -12.25
C ASP A 379 58.06 18.48 -11.19
N SER A 380 58.45 18.71 -9.92
CA SER A 380 58.08 17.81 -8.81
C SER A 380 56.56 17.73 -8.59
N GLN A 381 55.85 18.85 -8.76
CA GLN A 381 54.39 18.89 -8.62
C GLN A 381 53.68 18.28 -9.82
N ALA A 382 54.15 18.53 -11.03
CA ALA A 382 53.64 17.90 -12.25
C ALA A 382 53.72 16.37 -12.15
N GLN A 383 54.83 15.85 -11.60
CA GLN A 383 55.03 14.42 -11.44
C GLN A 383 54.12 13.81 -10.35
N LEU A 384 53.85 14.53 -9.25
CA LEU A 384 52.88 14.13 -8.24
C LEU A 384 51.45 14.06 -8.79
N ILE A 385 51.06 15.05 -9.61
CA ILE A 385 49.76 15.07 -10.29
C ILE A 385 49.65 13.89 -11.26
N ALA A 386 50.66 13.67 -12.10
CA ALA A 386 50.69 12.58 -13.06
C ALA A 386 50.66 11.19 -12.39
N THR A 387 51.29 11.03 -11.23
CA THR A 387 51.45 9.69 -10.60
C THR A 387 50.35 9.36 -9.61
N LYS A 388 49.75 10.35 -8.92
CA LYS A 388 48.69 10.11 -7.93
C LYS A 388 47.30 10.44 -8.44
N VAL A 389 47.15 11.49 -9.23
CA VAL A 389 45.84 12.07 -9.54
C VAL A 389 45.28 11.49 -10.84
N VAL A 390 46.12 11.39 -11.88
CA VAL A 390 45.71 10.83 -13.18
C VAL A 390 45.23 9.37 -13.05
N PRO A 391 45.92 8.46 -12.32
CA PRO A 391 45.48 7.07 -12.22
C PRO A 391 44.20 6.88 -11.39
N GLU A 392 43.90 7.79 -10.46
CA GLU A 392 42.73 7.74 -9.59
C GLU A 392 41.45 8.27 -10.28
N ILE A 393 41.63 9.14 -11.29
CA ILE A 393 40.56 9.70 -12.13
C ILE A 393 40.33 8.85 -13.41
N GLN A 394 41.35 8.18 -13.94
CA GLN A 394 41.27 7.36 -15.17
C GLN A 394 40.12 6.33 -15.21
N PRO A 395 39.83 5.56 -14.13
CA PRO A 395 38.73 4.60 -14.16
C PRO A 395 37.33 5.25 -14.11
N GLN A 396 37.22 6.58 -13.92
CA GLN A 396 35.94 7.29 -13.83
C GLN A 396 35.56 8.04 -15.12
N ILE A 397 36.48 8.12 -16.10
CA ILE A 397 36.25 8.74 -17.42
C ILE A 397 35.99 7.67 -18.51
N ALA A 398 36.38 6.42 -18.26
CA ALA A 398 36.35 5.32 -19.22
C ALA A 398 35.14 4.36 -19.07
N GLU A 399 34.27 4.58 -18.08
CA GLU A 399 32.94 3.94 -17.92
C GLU A 399 31.88 5.03 -17.79
#